data_AF-E2CAM7-F1
#
_entry.id   AF-E2CAM7-F1
#
_cell.length_a   1.000
_cell.length_b   1.000
_cell.length_c   1.000
_cell.angle_alpha   90.00
_cell.angle_beta   90.00
_cell.angle_gamma   90.00
#
_symmetry.space_group_name_H-M   'P 1'
#
loop_
_entity.id
_entity.type
_entity.pdbx_description
1 polymer ?
#
loop_
_entity_poly.entity_id
_entity_poly.type
_entity_poly.pdbx_seq_one_letter_code
_entity_poly.pdbx_strand_id
1 'polypeptide(L)'
;MFPARATTENRGRKVWGVQVFPKYWKHNGDGLAPSTLSLWTSAEALIAATFHGIHGKAYRRGAEWHAHPAPWPNYAIWWVSKDHQPDWAEAVRKIEHLGDHGPTETAFTFKALFDPEGRSFNPDTAKIKRLAASNQLKAQIEP
;
A
#
# COMPACT_ATOMS: atom_id res chain seq x y z
N MET A 1 11.57 -11.26 11.62
CA MET A 1 11.51 -11.07 10.16
C MET A 1 10.14 -11.56 9.71
N PHE A 2 9.16 -10.67 9.57
CA PHE A 2 7.82 -11.04 9.11
C PHE A 2 7.75 -10.82 7.59
N PRO A 3 7.31 -11.80 6.80
CA PRO A 3 7.15 -11.63 5.36
C PRO A 3 6.00 -10.67 5.07
N ALA A 4 6.17 -9.84 4.05
CA ALA A 4 5.08 -9.07 3.46
C ALA A 4 4.02 -10.06 2.94
N ARG A 5 2.88 -10.16 3.63
CA ARG A 5 1.74 -10.96 3.17
C ARG A 5 0.99 -10.19 2.10
N ALA A 6 1.36 -10.37 0.83
CA ALA A 6 0.49 -10.08 -0.29
C ALA A 6 -0.32 -11.36 -0.57
N THR A 7 -1.61 -11.37 -0.23
CA THR A 7 -2.48 -12.54 -0.46
C THR A 7 -3.47 -12.22 -1.57
N THR A 8 -3.09 -12.49 -2.81
CA THR A 8 -4.02 -12.76 -3.89
C THR A 8 -4.49 -14.21 -3.76
N GLU A 9 -5.80 -14.42 -3.79
CA GLU A 9 -6.52 -15.71 -3.74
C GLU A 9 -7.05 -16.16 -2.36
N ASN A 10 -8.39 -16.04 -2.22
CA ASN A 10 -9.38 -16.53 -1.25
C ASN A 10 -9.07 -16.62 0.28
N ARG A 11 -7.82 -16.45 0.71
CA ARG A 11 -7.39 -16.37 2.12
C ARG A 11 -7.42 -14.95 2.69
N GLY A 12 -7.49 -13.93 1.83
CA GLY A 12 -7.53 -12.52 2.22
C GLY A 12 -8.77 -12.12 3.04
N ARG A 13 -9.88 -12.85 2.90
CA ARG A 13 -11.13 -12.58 3.67
C ARG A 13 -11.01 -12.93 5.16
N LYS A 14 -10.07 -13.78 5.58
CA LYS A 14 -9.91 -14.18 7.00
C LYS A 14 -8.88 -13.35 7.77
N VAL A 15 -7.89 -12.76 7.10
CA VAL A 15 -6.76 -12.06 7.78
C VAL A 15 -7.05 -10.58 8.03
N TRP A 16 -7.91 -10.00 7.19
CA TRP A 16 -8.22 -8.56 7.19
C TRP A 16 -9.70 -8.27 7.41
N GLY A 17 -10.47 -9.26 7.86
CA GLY A 17 -11.92 -9.15 8.00
C GLY A 17 -12.68 -9.09 6.67
N VAL A 18 -13.93 -8.62 6.74
CA VAL A 18 -14.82 -8.50 5.58
C VAL A 18 -14.37 -7.31 4.72
N GLN A 19 -14.13 -7.56 3.43
CA GLN A 19 -13.79 -6.50 2.49
C GLN A 19 -14.95 -5.52 2.32
N VAL A 20 -14.64 -4.24 2.47
CA VAL A 20 -15.55 -3.10 2.26
C VAL A 20 -14.90 -2.12 1.29
N PHE A 21 -15.70 -1.19 0.75
CA PHE A 21 -15.24 -0.25 -0.27
C PHE A 21 -15.51 1.21 0.15
N PRO A 22 -14.68 2.17 -0.28
CA PRO A 22 -14.91 3.59 0.01
C PRO A 22 -16.24 4.09 -0.55
N LYS A 23 -16.79 5.15 0.05
CA LYS A 23 -18.01 5.86 -0.37
C LYS A 23 -18.00 6.33 -1.83
N TYR A 24 -16.82 6.48 -2.43
CA TYR A 24 -16.65 6.88 -3.83
C TYR A 24 -16.73 5.72 -4.81
N TRP A 25 -16.60 4.47 -4.34
CA TRP A 25 -16.61 3.30 -5.21
C TRP A 25 -18.02 3.05 -5.73
N LYS A 26 -18.10 2.84 -7.05
CA LYS A 26 -19.33 2.45 -7.75
C LYS A 26 -19.04 1.18 -8.52
N HIS A 27 -19.82 0.14 -8.25
CA HIS A 27 -19.77 -1.08 -9.04
C HIS A 27 -20.12 -0.77 -10.50
N ASN A 28 -19.22 -1.09 -11.42
CA ASN A 28 -19.35 -0.81 -12.85
C ASN A 28 -19.94 -2.00 -13.65
N GLY A 29 -20.26 -3.13 -12.98
CA GLY A 29 -20.86 -4.30 -13.61
C GLY A 29 -19.88 -5.37 -14.08
N ASP A 30 -18.56 -5.16 -13.98
CA ASP A 30 -17.55 -6.12 -14.44
C ASP A 30 -17.25 -7.25 -13.44
N GLY A 31 -17.80 -7.16 -12.22
CA GLY A 31 -17.60 -8.13 -11.15
C GLY A 31 -16.21 -8.07 -10.52
N LEU A 32 -15.40 -7.07 -10.83
CA LEU A 32 -14.04 -6.90 -10.34
C LEU A 32 -13.95 -5.70 -9.39
N ALA A 33 -13.26 -5.91 -8.27
CA ALA A 33 -12.88 -4.85 -7.35
C ALA A 33 -11.52 -5.21 -6.72
N PRO A 34 -10.44 -5.24 -7.52
CA PRO A 34 -9.13 -5.64 -7.01
C PRO A 34 -8.71 -4.65 -5.92
N SER A 35 -8.39 -5.18 -4.75
CA SER A 35 -7.88 -4.41 -3.63
C SER A 35 -6.80 -5.22 -2.94
N THR A 36 -5.79 -4.52 -2.45
CA THR A 36 -4.67 -5.14 -1.73
C THR A 36 -4.48 -4.42 -0.40
N LEU A 37 -4.29 -5.18 0.67
CA LEU A 37 -3.87 -4.70 1.97
C LEU A 37 -2.60 -5.44 2.38
N SER A 38 -1.58 -4.70 2.80
CA SER A 38 -0.27 -5.24 3.16
C SER A 38 0.37 -4.46 4.31
N LEU A 39 1.19 -5.14 5.10
CA LEU A 39 1.95 -4.55 6.21
C LEU A 39 3.45 -4.55 5.91
N TRP A 40 4.10 -3.47 6.32
CA TRP A 40 5.52 -3.22 6.08
C TRP A 40 6.21 -2.78 7.36
N THR A 41 7.47 -3.19 7.54
CA THR A 41 8.26 -2.88 8.73
C THR A 41 8.76 -1.44 8.78
N SER A 42 8.81 -0.74 7.64
CA SER A 42 9.10 0.69 7.55
C SER A 42 8.66 1.25 6.19
N ALA A 43 8.62 2.58 6.09
CA ALA A 43 8.37 3.27 4.82
C ALA A 43 9.42 2.93 3.76
N GLU A 44 10.71 2.81 4.13
CA GLU A 44 11.75 2.42 3.18
C GLU A 44 11.55 1.01 2.62
N ALA A 45 11.06 0.07 3.44
CA ALA A 45 10.76 -1.29 2.98
C ALA A 45 9.60 -1.31 1.99
N LEU A 46 8.55 -0.53 2.25
CA LEU A 46 7.43 -0.32 1.33
C LEU A 46 7.93 0.29 0.01
N ILE A 47 8.66 1.40 0.06
CA ILE A 47 9.20 2.09 -1.13
C ILE A 47 10.09 1.15 -1.95
N ALA A 48 11.00 0.43 -1.29
CA ALA A 48 11.88 -0.53 -1.92
C ALA A 48 11.11 -1.65 -2.64
N ALA A 49 10.00 -2.12 -2.06
CA ALA A 49 9.17 -3.15 -2.66
C ALA A 49 8.28 -2.64 -3.79
N THR A 50 7.76 -1.41 -3.71
CA THR A 50 6.84 -0.83 -4.70
C THR A 50 7.57 -0.36 -5.96
N PHE A 51 8.68 0.37 -5.82
CA PHE A 51 9.27 1.11 -6.95
C PHE A 51 10.47 0.43 -7.61
N HIS A 52 10.95 -0.68 -7.06
CA HIS A 52 12.10 -1.42 -7.59
C HIS A 52 11.73 -2.82 -8.07
N GLY A 53 12.66 -3.47 -8.78
CA GLY A 53 12.46 -4.83 -9.28
C GLY A 53 11.27 -4.97 -10.24
N ILE A 54 10.58 -6.12 -10.16
CA ILE A 54 9.43 -6.43 -11.01
C ILE A 54 8.23 -5.51 -10.72
N HIS A 55 7.97 -5.18 -9.46
CA HIS A 55 6.89 -4.27 -9.08
C HIS A 55 7.11 -2.87 -9.64
N GLY A 56 8.35 -2.36 -9.56
CA GLY A 56 8.69 -1.07 -10.16
C GLY A 56 8.50 -1.04 -11.68
N LYS A 57 8.81 -2.15 -12.38
CA LYS A 57 8.56 -2.28 -13.83
C LYS A 57 7.06 -2.24 -14.12
N ALA A 58 6.25 -2.99 -13.37
CA ALA A 58 4.80 -2.99 -13.51
C ALA A 58 4.19 -1.62 -13.18
N TYR A 59 4.65 -0.98 -12.09
CA TYR A 59 4.18 0.33 -11.63
C TYR A 59 4.34 1.41 -12.69
N ARG A 60 5.49 1.45 -13.39
CA ARG A 60 5.72 2.40 -14.50
C ARG A 60 4.77 2.22 -15.68
N ARG A 61 4.30 0.99 -15.89
CA ARG A 61 3.30 0.65 -16.90
C ARG A 61 1.87 0.83 -16.38
N GLY A 62 1.70 1.32 -15.15
CA GLY A 62 0.41 1.43 -14.47
C GLY A 62 -0.65 2.16 -15.31
N ALA A 63 -0.26 3.15 -16.11
CA ALA A 63 -1.18 3.89 -16.98
C ALA A 63 -1.81 3.04 -18.09
N GLU A 64 -1.25 1.87 -18.42
CA GLU A 64 -1.82 0.94 -19.41
C GLU A 64 -3.06 0.20 -18.85
N TRP A 65 -3.21 0.13 -17.52
CA TRP A 65 -4.20 -0.74 -16.87
C TRP A 65 -5.12 0.01 -15.89
N HIS A 66 -4.70 1.17 -15.38
CA HIS A 66 -5.57 2.00 -14.57
C HIS A 66 -6.44 2.85 -15.49
N ALA A 67 -7.76 2.71 -15.36
CA ALA A 67 -8.71 3.65 -15.93
C ALA A 67 -8.42 5.08 -15.45
N HIS A 68 -8.95 6.07 -16.19
CA HIS A 68 -8.71 7.51 -15.99
C HIS A 68 -8.57 7.93 -14.52
N PRO A 69 -7.69 8.90 -14.22
CA PRO A 69 -7.45 9.34 -12.86
C PRO A 69 -8.77 9.79 -12.21
N ALA A 70 -9.23 8.99 -11.26
CA ALA A 70 -10.39 9.34 -10.47
C ALA A 70 -10.07 10.55 -9.58
N PRO A 71 -11.05 11.42 -9.28
CA PRO A 71 -10.84 12.56 -8.39
C PRO A 71 -10.62 12.16 -6.92
N TRP A 72 -10.61 10.87 -6.59
CA TRP A 72 -10.37 10.33 -5.25
C TRP A 72 -9.05 9.54 -5.16
N PRO A 73 -8.49 9.38 -3.95
CA PRO A 73 -7.26 8.59 -3.77
C PRO A 73 -7.44 7.12 -4.12
N ASN A 74 -6.44 6.54 -4.80
CA ASN A 74 -6.42 5.12 -5.15
C ASN A 74 -5.69 4.24 -4.12
N TYR A 75 -4.96 4.86 -3.19
CA TYR A 75 -4.25 4.18 -2.11
C TYR A 75 -4.04 5.13 -0.93
N ALA A 76 -3.82 4.57 0.25
CA ALA A 76 -3.41 5.28 1.45
C ALA A 76 -2.30 4.51 2.16
N ILE A 77 -1.42 5.24 2.85
CA ILE A 77 -0.37 4.71 3.72
C ILE A 77 -0.65 5.26 5.12
N TRP A 78 -0.52 4.42 6.15
CA TRP A 78 -0.67 4.82 7.54
C TRP A 78 0.18 3.94 8.45
N TRP A 79 0.49 4.44 9.65
CA TRP A 79 1.16 3.66 10.68
C TRP A 79 0.16 2.84 11.48
N VAL A 80 0.57 1.64 11.85
CA VAL A 80 -0.13 0.78 12.81
C VAL A 80 0.82 0.44 13.96
N SER A 81 0.30 0.33 15.19
CA SER A 81 1.11 -0.14 16.31
C SER A 81 1.49 -1.61 16.11
N LYS A 82 2.60 -2.03 16.73
CA LYS A 82 3.14 -3.39 16.61
C LYS A 82 2.12 -4.50 16.92
N ASP A 83 1.22 -4.25 17.87
CA ASP A 83 0.23 -5.22 18.34
C ASP A 83 -1.15 -5.02 17.70
N HIS A 84 -1.25 -4.15 16.68
CA HIS A 84 -2.49 -3.88 15.96
C HIS A 84 -2.50 -4.53 14.59
N GLN A 85 -3.55 -5.31 14.32
CA GLN A 85 -3.82 -5.90 13.02
C GLN A 85 -4.92 -5.04 12.35
N PRO A 86 -4.60 -4.27 11.30
CA PRO A 86 -5.63 -3.49 10.61
C PRO A 86 -6.62 -4.42 9.89
N ASP A 87 -7.74 -3.87 9.46
CA ASP A 87 -8.75 -4.57 8.66
C ASP A 87 -9.15 -3.73 7.44
N TRP A 88 -10.02 -4.29 6.60
CA TRP A 88 -10.53 -3.58 5.42
C TRP A 88 -11.34 -2.33 5.78
N ALA A 89 -12.07 -2.33 6.89
CA ALA A 89 -12.85 -1.18 7.33
C ALA A 89 -11.93 -0.02 7.72
N GLU A 90 -10.81 -0.30 8.40
CA GLU A 90 -9.77 0.66 8.69
C GLU A 90 -9.13 1.19 7.41
N ALA A 91 -8.71 0.31 6.50
CA ALA A 91 -8.11 0.71 5.24
C ALA A 91 -9.03 1.66 4.44
N VAL A 92 -10.34 1.37 4.39
CA VAL A 92 -11.32 2.26 3.76
C VAL A 92 -11.43 3.59 4.48
N ARG A 93 -11.52 3.62 5.82
CA ARG A 93 -11.52 4.88 6.59
C ARG A 93 -10.28 5.72 6.29
N LYS A 94 -9.12 5.11 6.06
CA LYS A 94 -7.87 5.82 5.72
C LYS A 94 -7.90 6.41 4.30
N ILE A 95 -8.45 5.67 3.33
CA ILE A 95 -8.64 6.20 1.96
C ILE A 95 -9.63 7.37 1.97
N GLU A 96 -10.74 7.25 2.68
CA GLU A 96 -11.74 8.31 2.78
C GLU A 96 -11.19 9.53 3.52
N HIS A 97 -10.46 9.32 4.62
CA HIS A 97 -9.78 10.41 5.33
C HIS A 97 -8.84 11.18 4.43
N LEU A 98 -8.03 10.47 3.63
CA LEU A 98 -7.11 11.07 2.66
C LEU A 98 -7.88 11.85 1.56
N GLY A 99 -9.04 11.36 1.15
CA GLY A 99 -9.89 12.05 0.18
C GLY A 99 -10.52 13.33 0.74
N ASP A 100 -10.97 13.30 1.99
CA ASP A 100 -11.66 14.40 2.65
C ASP A 100 -10.70 15.49 3.16
N HIS A 101 -9.49 15.12 3.62
CA HIS A 101 -8.55 16.02 4.31
C HIS A 101 -7.23 16.23 3.56
N GLY A 102 -6.96 15.47 2.49
CA GLY A 102 -5.63 15.39 1.92
C GLY A 102 -4.63 14.66 2.84
N PRO A 103 -3.33 14.64 2.47
CA PRO A 103 -2.30 13.92 3.23
C PRO A 103 -2.10 14.50 4.64
N THR A 104 -2.22 13.64 5.65
CA THR A 104 -1.97 13.94 7.08
C THR A 104 -1.27 12.76 7.73
N GLU A 105 -0.79 12.91 8.96
CA GLU A 105 -0.22 11.81 9.77
C GLU A 105 -1.19 10.64 9.97
N THR A 106 -2.50 10.91 9.89
CA THR A 106 -3.54 9.88 10.00
C THR A 106 -3.58 8.97 8.77
N ALA A 107 -3.40 9.53 7.57
CA ALA A 107 -3.37 8.82 6.28
C ALA A 107 -2.65 9.67 5.22
N PHE A 108 -1.67 9.09 4.54
CA PHE A 108 -0.76 9.81 3.66
C PHE A 108 -0.34 9.01 2.43
N THR A 109 0.56 9.58 1.61
CA THR A 109 1.00 9.00 0.34
C THR A 109 2.51 9.04 0.19
N PHE A 110 3.07 8.41 -0.84
CA PHE A 110 4.50 8.51 -1.13
C PHE A 110 5.00 9.94 -1.41
N LYS A 111 4.11 10.87 -1.75
CA LYS A 111 4.46 12.28 -2.02
C LYS A 111 4.60 13.12 -0.75
N ALA A 112 4.02 12.67 0.36
CA ALA A 112 4.03 13.36 1.64
C ALA A 112 4.09 12.31 2.74
N LEU A 113 5.28 11.98 3.23
CA LEU A 113 5.50 10.94 4.23
C LEU A 113 5.55 11.55 5.63
N PHE A 114 4.99 10.81 6.60
CA PHE A 114 5.01 11.16 8.02
C PHE A 114 5.65 10.02 8.81
N ASP A 115 6.41 10.34 9.86
CA ASP A 115 6.94 9.35 10.80
C ASP A 115 5.85 8.88 11.78
N PRO A 116 6.10 7.86 12.62
CA PRO A 116 5.11 7.38 13.60
C PRO A 116 4.67 8.44 14.62
N GLU A 117 5.46 9.50 14.81
CA GLU A 117 5.14 10.64 15.66
C GLU A 117 4.39 11.76 14.91
N GLY A 118 4.04 11.54 13.64
CA GLY A 118 3.27 12.47 12.81
C GLY A 118 4.06 13.63 12.24
N ARG A 119 5.40 13.56 12.21
CA ARG A 119 6.25 14.60 11.63
C ARG A 119 6.56 14.25 10.19
N SER A 120 6.53 15.26 9.31
CA SER A 120 6.99 15.09 7.93
C SER A 120 8.45 14.64 7.93
N PHE A 121 8.77 13.60 7.15
CA PHE A 121 10.13 13.09 7.06
C PHE A 121 10.52 12.68 5.64
N ASN A 122 11.82 12.63 5.40
CA ASN A 122 12.39 12.09 4.16
C ASN A 122 12.95 10.69 4.44
N PRO A 123 12.62 9.69 3.60
CA PRO A 123 13.05 8.32 3.83
C PRO A 123 14.54 8.15 3.52
N ASP A 124 15.22 7.26 4.24
CA ASP A 124 16.65 6.99 4.00
C ASP A 124 16.85 6.29 2.65
N THR A 125 17.39 7.04 1.68
CA THR A 125 17.63 6.57 0.31
C THR A 125 18.67 5.44 0.26
N ALA A 126 19.68 5.46 1.14
CA ALA A 126 20.69 4.40 1.19
C ALA A 126 20.08 3.10 1.72
N LYS A 127 19.20 3.19 2.74
CA LYS A 127 18.42 2.05 3.23
C LYS A 127 17.46 1.50 2.16
N ILE A 128 16.75 2.35 1.43
CA ILE A 128 15.89 1.94 0.31
C ILE A 128 16.69 1.13 -0.71
N LYS A 129 17.85 1.63 -1.15
CA LYS A 129 18.72 0.94 -2.13
C LYS A 129 19.16 -0.44 -1.64
N ARG A 130 19.58 -0.55 -0.38
CA ARG A 130 19.97 -1.85 0.23
C ARG A 130 18.80 -2.84 0.27
N LEU A 131 17.62 -2.37 0.68
CA LEU A 131 16.41 -3.20 0.74
C LEU A 131 15.96 -3.65 -0.66
N ALA A 132 16.03 -2.76 -1.66
CA ALA A 132 15.69 -3.08 -3.04
C ALA A 132 16.61 -4.16 -3.62
N ALA A 133 17.92 -4.06 -3.38
CA ALA A 133 18.89 -5.09 -3.79
C ALA A 133 18.59 -6.44 -3.12
N SER A 134 18.30 -6.44 -1.81
CA SER A 134 17.93 -7.65 -1.08
C SER A 134 16.65 -8.30 -1.63
N ASN A 135 15.63 -7.51 -1.95
CA ASN A 135 14.39 -8.00 -2.54
C ASN A 135 14.62 -8.64 -3.92
N GLN A 136 15.49 -8.05 -4.74
CA GLN A 136 15.83 -8.61 -6.05
C GLN A 136 16.55 -9.96 -5.95
N LEU A 137 17.47 -10.10 -4.99
CA LEU A 137 18.16 -11.37 -4.75
C LEU A 137 17.18 -12.48 -4.33
N LYS A 138 16.25 -12.16 -3.41
CA LYS A 138 15.23 -13.13 -2.99
C LYS A 138 14.34 -13.60 -4.13
N ALA A 139 13.92 -12.67 -4.99
CA ALA A 139 13.10 -12.99 -6.16
C ALA A 139 13.79 -13.85 -7.23
N GLN A 140 15.11 -14.05 -7.14
CA GLN A 140 15.87 -14.95 -8.02
C GLN A 140 16.04 -16.35 -7.43
N ILE A 141 15.78 -16.52 -6.13
CA ILE A 141 16.03 -17.76 -5.38
C ILE A 141 14.73 -18.56 -5.16
N GLU A 142 13.58 -17.88 -5.10
CA GLU A 142 12.26 -18.50 -4.97
C GLU A 142 11.57 -18.56 -6.35
N PRO A 143 11.39 -19.75 -6.96
CA PRO A 143 10.70 -19.92 -8.24
C PRO A 143 9.17 -19.80 -8.14
#